data_AF-A0A2W4NU47-F1
#
_entry.id   AF-A0A2W4NU47-F1
#
_cell.length_a   1.000
_cell.length_b   1.000
_cell.length_c   1.000
_cell.angle_alpha   90.00
_cell.angle_beta   90.00
_cell.angle_gamma   90.00
#
_symmetry.space_group_name_H-M   'P 1'
#
loop_
_entity.id
_entity.type
_entity.pdbx_description
1 polymer ?
#
loop_
_entity_poly.entity_id
_entity_poly.type
_entity_poly.pdbx_seq_one_letter_code
_entity_poly.pdbx_strand_id
1 'polypeptide(L)'
;MIVAAVSAIVLPLIKAVGEPRSLLRSLIGVGALLVLFGISYAVADSSVRPSWLVLGIGENTSKIIGAGLITFYVVLVLAFLGLIFSEINKALK
;
A
#
# COMPACT_ATOMS: atom_id res chain seq x y z
N MET A 1 11.19 -1.21 -23.64
CA MET A 1 10.78 -1.27 -22.22
C MET A 1 11.05 0.01 -21.46
N ILE A 2 12.26 0.58 -21.51
CA ILE A 2 12.60 1.81 -20.76
C ILE A 2 11.71 3.00 -21.16
N VAL A 3 11.52 3.25 -22.45
CA VAL A 3 10.63 4.32 -22.93
C VAL A 3 9.19 4.13 -22.44
N ALA A 4 8.66 2.91 -22.49
CA ALA A 4 7.30 2.62 -22.02
C ALA A 4 7.15 2.83 -20.50
N ALA A 5 8.15 2.41 -19.71
CA ALA A 5 8.15 2.61 -18.26
C ALA A 5 8.22 4.09 -17.88
N VAL A 6 9.07 4.87 -18.57
CA VAL A 6 9.18 6.32 -18.36
C VAL A 6 7.88 7.02 -18.77
N SER A 7 7.31 6.67 -19.93
CA SER A 7 6.02 7.21 -20.38
C SER A 7 4.88 6.94 -19.40
N ALA A 8 4.86 5.74 -18.80
CA ALA A 8 3.82 5.35 -17.83
C ALA A 8 3.84 6.20 -16.55
N ILE A 9 4.97 6.83 -16.20
CA ILE A 9 5.10 7.71 -15.04
C ILE A 9 4.92 9.18 -15.45
N VAL A 10 5.50 9.57 -16.58
CA VAL A 10 5.53 10.98 -17.03
C VAL A 10 4.17 11.44 -17.57
N LEU A 11 3.45 10.61 -18.32
CA LEU A 11 2.14 10.99 -18.89
C LEU A 11 1.08 11.29 -17.81
N PRO A 12 0.91 10.47 -16.75
CA PRO A 12 0.03 10.81 -15.65
C PRO A 12 0.42 12.11 -14.94
N LEU A 13 1.73 12.35 -14.75
CA LEU A 13 2.23 13.56 -14.10
C LEU A 13 1.89 14.83 -14.89
N ILE A 14 2.09 14.82 -16.21
CA ILE A 14 1.77 15.97 -17.07
C ILE A 14 0.26 16.23 -17.08
N LYS A 15 -0.57 15.17 -17.18
CA LYS A 15 -2.03 15.31 -17.12
C LYS A 15 -2.53 15.82 -15.76
N ALA A 16 -1.87 15.39 -14.69
CA ALA A 16 -2.16 15.84 -13.33
C ALA A 16 -1.92 17.34 -13.09
N VAL A 17 -1.02 17.99 -13.83
CA VAL A 17 -0.80 19.45 -13.75
C VAL A 17 -2.00 20.22 -14.30
N GLY A 18 -2.69 19.69 -15.32
CA GLY A 18 -3.92 20.28 -15.85
C GLY A 18 -5.16 20.04 -14.97
N GLU A 19 -5.18 18.95 -14.21
CA GLU A 19 -6.26 18.59 -13.29
C GLU A 19 -5.74 18.30 -11.87
N PRO A 20 -5.32 19.32 -11.11
CA PRO A 20 -4.67 19.14 -9.82
C PRO A 20 -5.55 18.41 -8.81
N ARG A 21 -6.88 18.48 -8.94
CA ARG A 21 -7.82 17.73 -8.08
C ARG A 21 -7.69 16.21 -8.22
N SER A 22 -7.42 15.72 -9.44
CA SER A 22 -7.24 14.28 -9.69
C SER A 22 -5.93 13.80 -9.04
N LEU A 23 -4.85 14.57 -9.23
CA LEU A 23 -3.56 14.30 -8.60
C LEU A 23 -3.65 14.29 -7.07
N LEU A 24 -4.31 15.29 -6.48
CA LEU A 24 -4.49 15.38 -5.04
C LEU A 24 -5.23 14.15 -4.48
N ARG A 25 -6.26 13.65 -5.17
CA ARG A 25 -6.98 12.43 -4.75
C ARG A 25 -6.09 11.19 -4.79
N SER A 26 -5.32 11.02 -5.86
CA SER A 26 -4.35 9.91 -5.95
C SER A 26 -3.26 10.02 -4.88
N LEU A 27 -2.77 11.23 -4.63
CA LEU A 27 -1.73 11.48 -3.63
C LEU A 27 -2.24 11.24 -2.20
N ILE A 28 -3.51 11.56 -1.92
CA ILE A 28 -4.16 11.20 -0.64
C ILE A 28 -4.21 9.68 -0.47
N GLY A 29 -4.57 8.93 -1.53
CA GLY A 29 -4.59 7.47 -1.47
C GLY A 29 -3.21 6.86 -1.21
N VAL A 30 -2.18 7.32 -1.93
CA VAL A 30 -0.79 6.88 -1.72
C VAL A 30 -0.28 7.30 -0.35
N GLY A 31 -0.58 8.53 0.08
CA GLY A 31 -0.20 9.05 1.40
C GLY A 31 -0.83 8.25 2.53
N ALA A 32 -2.11 7.91 2.44
CA ALA A 32 -2.80 7.07 3.41
C ALA A 32 -2.15 5.68 3.51
N LEU A 33 -1.78 5.06 2.37
CA LEU A 33 -1.04 3.80 2.37
C LEU A 33 0.34 3.91 2.99
N LEU A 34 1.08 4.98 2.73
CA LEU A 34 2.40 5.21 3.35
C LEU A 34 2.28 5.39 4.86
N VAL A 35 1.29 6.15 5.33
CA VAL A 35 1.01 6.31 6.77
C VAL A 35 0.66 4.97 7.39
N LEU A 36 -0.24 4.20 6.77
CA LEU A 36 -0.62 2.87 7.24
C LEU A 36 0.60 1.94 7.31
N PHE A 37 1.43 1.90 6.27
CA PHE A 37 2.65 1.10 6.26
C PHE A 37 3.63 1.53 7.34
N GLY A 38 3.78 2.84 7.59
CA GLY A 38 4.59 3.36 8.68
C GLY A 38 4.10 2.91 10.06
N ILE A 39 2.79 2.93 10.30
CA ILE A 39 2.17 2.41 11.54
C ILE A 39 2.40 0.91 11.64
N SER A 40 2.14 0.15 10.57
CA SER A 40 2.39 -1.29 10.52
C SER A 40 3.84 -1.64 10.79
N TYR A 41 4.78 -0.84 10.28
CA TYR A 41 6.21 -1.03 10.54
C TYR A 41 6.59 -0.72 11.99
N ALA A 42 5.96 0.29 12.61
CA ALA A 42 6.18 0.59 14.02
C ALA A 42 5.67 -0.53 14.95
N VAL A 43 4.57 -1.19 14.58
CA VAL A 43 3.96 -2.31 15.34
C VAL A 43 4.59 -3.66 15.01
N ALA A 44 5.19 -3.82 13.82
CA ALA A 44 5.80 -5.06 13.38
C ALA A 44 6.94 -5.49 14.32
N ASP A 45 6.90 -6.76 14.71
CA ASP A 45 7.91 -7.36 15.55
C ASP A 45 9.24 -7.56 14.80
N SER A 46 10.35 -7.30 15.49
CA SER A 46 11.70 -7.45 14.95
C SER A 46 12.38 -8.75 15.39
N SER A 47 11.70 -9.64 16.13
CA SER A 47 12.35 -10.85 16.60
C SER A 47 12.72 -11.76 15.41
N VAL A 48 13.92 -12.32 15.49
CA VAL A 48 14.46 -13.21 14.48
C VAL A 48 14.81 -14.53 15.14
N ARG A 49 14.29 -15.62 14.59
CA ARG A 49 14.64 -16.96 15.06
C ARG A 49 16.01 -17.35 14.51
N PRO A 50 16.79 -18.19 15.22
CA PRO A 50 18.07 -18.69 14.72
C PRO A 50 17.98 -19.34 13.33
N SER A 51 16.86 -19.98 13.01
CA SER A 51 16.59 -20.56 11.70
C SER A 51 16.39 -19.54 10.57
N TRP A 52 16.04 -18.29 10.88
CA TRP A 52 15.78 -17.23 9.89
C TRP A 52 17.08 -16.51 9.50
N LEU A 53 18.04 -16.45 10.42
CA LEU A 53 19.39 -15.96 10.15
C LEU A 53 20.10 -16.78 9.07
N VAL A 54 19.90 -18.10 9.06
CA VAL A 54 20.44 -19.00 8.02
C VAL A 54 19.87 -18.70 6.63
N LEU A 55 18.67 -18.12 6.57
CA LEU A 55 18.01 -17.69 5.33
C LEU A 55 18.39 -16.26 4.92
N GLY A 56 19.33 -15.61 5.63
CA GLY A 56 19.70 -14.21 5.40
C GLY A 56 18.63 -13.20 5.85
N ILE A 57 17.64 -13.64 6.63
CA ILE A 57 16.57 -12.77 7.15
C ILE A 57 17.04 -12.21 8.49
N GLY A 58 17.59 -11.00 8.46
CA GLY A 58 17.91 -10.21 9.66
C GLY A 58 16.70 -9.46 10.22
N GLU A 59 16.91 -8.73 11.32
CA GLU A 59 15.85 -8.01 12.05
C GLU A 59 15.11 -7.00 11.17
N ASN A 60 15.84 -6.24 10.36
CA ASN A 60 15.24 -5.25 9.46
C ASN A 60 14.36 -5.91 8.39
N THR A 61 14.84 -7.00 7.77
CA THR A 61 14.08 -7.74 6.76
C THR A 61 12.82 -8.35 7.38
N SER A 62 12.94 -8.94 8.57
CA SER A 62 11.81 -9.49 9.34
C SER A 62 10.74 -8.43 9.59
N LYS A 63 11.17 -7.24 10.04
CA LYS A 63 10.27 -6.12 10.34
C LYS A 63 9.57 -5.57 9.10
N ILE A 64 10.26 -5.48 7.96
CA ILE A 64 9.65 -5.08 6.68
C ILE A 64 8.60 -6.10 6.23
N ILE A 65 8.91 -7.39 6.34
CA ILE A 65 7.97 -8.48 6.01
C ILE A 65 6.73 -8.36 6.91
N GLY A 66 6.90 -8.26 8.23
CA GLY A 66 5.81 -8.09 9.18
C GLY A 66 4.95 -6.86 8.87
N ALA A 67 5.58 -5.72 8.59
CA ALA A 67 4.89 -4.48 8.21
C ALA A 67 4.05 -4.66 6.93
N GLY A 68 4.61 -5.34 5.93
CA GLY A 68 3.93 -5.65 4.68
C GLY A 68 2.71 -6.54 4.89
N LEU A 69 2.85 -7.60 5.68
CA LEU A 69 1.75 -8.50 6.05
C LEU A 69 0.63 -7.78 6.79
N ILE A 70 0.96 -7.00 7.82
CA ILE A 70 -0.03 -6.24 8.60
C ILE A 70 -0.77 -5.27 7.67
N THR A 71 -0.04 -4.50 6.86
CA THR A 71 -0.62 -3.54 5.90
C THR A 71 -1.55 -4.24 4.92
N PHE A 72 -1.12 -5.37 4.36
CA PHE A 72 -1.91 -6.17 3.44
C PHE A 72 -3.22 -6.65 4.08
N TYR A 73 -3.16 -7.21 5.28
CA TYR A 73 -4.37 -7.70 5.96
C TYR A 73 -5.35 -6.58 6.31
N VAL A 74 -4.86 -5.41 6.75
CA VAL A 74 -5.71 -4.26 7.01
C VAL A 74 -6.41 -3.80 5.74
N VAL A 75 -5.67 -3.62 4.65
CA VAL A 75 -6.24 -3.20 3.35
C VAL A 75 -7.22 -4.24 2.82
N LEU A 76 -6.92 -5.53 2.97
CA LEU A 76 -7.79 -6.61 2.54
C LEU A 76 -9.14 -6.56 3.27
N VAL A 77 -9.14 -6.41 4.60
CA VAL A 77 -10.39 -6.28 5.37
C VAL A 77 -11.16 -5.03 4.96
N LEU A 78 -10.50 -3.89 4.82
CA LEU A 78 -11.14 -2.64 4.37
C LEU A 78 -11.73 -2.78 2.96
N ALA A 79 -11.06 -3.50 2.05
CA ALA A 79 -11.54 -3.75 0.71
C ALA A 79 -12.80 -4.64 0.73
N PHE A 80 -12.82 -5.70 1.54
CA PHE A 80 -14.01 -6.55 1.70
C PHE A 80 -15.19 -5.77 2.29
N LEU A 81 -14.96 -4.96 3.32
CA LEU A 81 -16.00 -4.10 3.88
C LEU A 81 -16.52 -3.12 2.82
N GLY A 82 -15.61 -2.44 2.12
CA GLY A 82 -15.97 -1.50 1.05
C GLY A 82 -16.78 -2.15 -0.07
N LEU A 83 -16.46 -3.39 -0.44
CA LEU A 83 -17.21 -4.18 -1.41
C LEU A 83 -18.63 -4.45 -0.91
N ILE A 84 -18.79 -4.96 0.32
CA ILE A 84 -20.10 -5.24 0.91
C ILE A 84 -20.96 -3.97 0.97
N PHE A 85 -20.40 -2.86 1.47
CA PHE A 85 -21.09 -1.56 1.50
C PHE A 85 -21.50 -1.09 0.09
N SER A 86 -20.63 -1.28 -0.90
CA SER A 86 -20.94 -0.92 -2.28
C SER A 86 -22.09 -1.76 -2.85
N GLU A 87 -22.14 -3.06 -2.57
CA GLU A 87 -23.20 -3.94 -3.08
C GLU A 87 -24.54 -3.63 -2.39
N ILE A 88 -24.56 -3.40 -1.08
CA ILE A 88 -25.78 -2.98 -0.36
C ILE A 88 -26.30 -1.66 -0.92
N ASN A 89 -25.43 -0.66 -1.10
CA ASN A 89 -25.84 0.65 -1.57
C ASN A 89 -26.33 0.63 -3.03
N LYS A 90 -25.82 -0.28 -3.87
CA LYS A 90 -26.36 -0.52 -5.21
C LYS A 90 -27.73 -1.19 -5.15
N ALA A 91 -27.93 -2.16 -4.25
CA ALA A 91 -29.20 -2.89 -4.12
C ALA A 91 -30.34 -2.03 -3.54
N LEU A 92 -30.01 -1.00 -2.74
CA LEU A 92 -30.98 -0.08 -2.15
C LEU A 92 -31.35 1.10 -3.07
N LYS A 93 -30.63 1.31 -4.17
CA LYS A 93 -30.79 2.44 -5.08
C LYS A 93 -31.44 2.01 -6.38
#